data_AF-A0A7Y9NPA7-F1
#
_entry.id   AF-A0A7Y9NPA7-F1
#
_cell.length_a   1.000
_cell.length_b   1.000
_cell.length_c   1.000
_cell.angle_alpha   90.00
_cell.angle_beta   90.00
_cell.angle_gamma   90.00
#
_symmetry.space_group_name_H-M   'P 1'
#
loop_
_entity.id
_entity.type
_entity.pdbx_description
1 polymer ?
#
loop_
_entity_poly.entity_id
_entity_poly.type
_entity_poly.pdbx_seq_one_letter_code
_entity_poly.pdbx_strand_id
1 'polypeptide(L)'
;MANKYGEAALIAARMDTYGKSITPAARWDQATAKLYPTSPSAQRKGGPRFAFLSLCEAGLVKGIPAGQYAPSNKAKAYALRAVALLNAGTHKTVSTLWAEVTDGEDIAHNSQMDVVLALWKNDLIVRSA
;
A
#
# COMPACT_ATOMS: atom_id res chain seq x y z
N MET A 1 1.65 -12.58 -8.85
CA MET A 1 0.32 -12.01 -9.15
C MET A 1 -0.10 -11.24 -7.90
N ALA A 2 -0.49 -9.96 -8.01
CA ALA A 2 -0.96 -9.21 -6.84
C ALA A 2 -2.38 -9.68 -6.50
N ASN A 3 -2.73 -9.81 -5.22
CA ASN A 3 -4.12 -10.06 -4.86
C ASN A 3 -5.00 -8.83 -5.14
N LYS A 4 -6.32 -8.98 -4.95
CA LYS A 4 -7.29 -7.89 -5.13
C LYS A 4 -6.98 -6.62 -4.34
N TYR A 5 -6.27 -6.68 -3.21
CA TYR A 5 -5.84 -5.47 -2.50
C TYR A 5 -4.66 -4.77 -3.17
N GLY A 6 -3.72 -5.54 -3.74
CA GLY A 6 -2.68 -4.97 -4.60
C GLY A 6 -3.29 -4.32 -5.85
N GLU A 7 -4.31 -4.95 -6.47
CA GLU A 7 -5.07 -4.33 -7.57
C GLU A 7 -5.81 -3.06 -7.11
N ALA A 8 -6.41 -3.07 -5.92
CA ALA A 8 -7.04 -1.87 -5.34
C ALA A 8 -6.04 -0.72 -5.21
N ALA A 9 -4.80 -1.01 -4.79
CA ALA A 9 -3.74 -0.01 -4.69
C ALA A 9 -3.38 0.60 -6.06
N LEU A 10 -3.32 -0.22 -7.12
CA LEU A 10 -3.05 0.27 -8.48
C LEU A 10 -4.17 1.17 -8.98
N ILE A 11 -5.43 0.77 -8.78
CA ILE A 11 -6.61 1.57 -9.16
C ILE A 11 -6.60 2.89 -8.39
N ALA A 12 -6.40 2.85 -7.07
CA ALA A 12 -6.39 4.04 -6.22
C ALA A 12 -5.25 5.01 -6.57
N ALA A 13 -4.05 4.49 -6.84
CA ALA A 13 -2.89 5.31 -7.23
C ALA A 13 -3.07 5.98 -8.60
N ARG A 14 -3.69 5.28 -9.56
CA ARG A 14 -3.92 5.78 -10.93
C ARG A 14 -5.24 6.53 -11.11
N MET A 15 -6.02 6.69 -10.05
CA MET A 15 -7.33 7.33 -10.13
C MET A 15 -7.15 8.80 -10.54
N ASP A 16 -7.68 9.15 -11.70
CA ASP A 16 -7.74 10.53 -12.17
C ASP A 16 -8.72 11.31 -11.30
N THR A 17 -8.29 12.49 -10.89
CA THR A 17 -9.09 13.37 -10.06
C THR A 17 -9.97 14.31 -10.87
N TYR A 18 -9.70 14.52 -12.18
CA TYR A 18 -10.42 15.48 -13.03
C TYR A 18 -10.65 16.84 -12.32
N GLY A 19 -9.64 17.33 -11.60
CA GLY A 19 -9.71 18.59 -10.83
C GLY A 19 -10.42 18.50 -9.47
N LYS A 20 -10.93 17.33 -9.05
CA LYS A 20 -11.54 17.12 -7.73
C LYS A 20 -10.48 16.79 -6.67
N SER A 21 -10.62 17.37 -5.47
CA SER A 21 -9.79 16.96 -4.34
C SER A 21 -10.31 15.64 -3.75
N ILE A 22 -9.88 14.51 -4.34
CA ILE A 22 -10.19 13.17 -3.82
C ILE A 22 -9.03 12.70 -2.96
N THR A 23 -9.31 12.49 -1.67
CA THR A 23 -8.31 12.02 -0.69
C THR A 23 -7.85 10.59 -1.01
N PRO A 24 -6.62 10.20 -0.65
CA PRO A 24 -6.15 8.82 -0.83
C PRO A 24 -7.08 7.77 -0.20
N ALA A 25 -7.69 8.08 0.95
CA ALA A 25 -8.70 7.24 1.59
C ALA A 25 -9.92 7.03 0.69
N ALA A 26 -10.47 8.11 0.11
CA ALA A 26 -11.61 7.99 -0.80
C ALA A 26 -11.25 7.22 -2.08
N ARG A 27 -10.03 7.40 -2.62
CA ARG A 27 -9.54 6.62 -3.78
C ARG A 27 -9.48 5.12 -3.45
N TRP A 28 -8.97 4.78 -2.26
CA TRP A 28 -8.92 3.41 -1.78
C TRP A 28 -10.31 2.81 -1.59
N ASP A 29 -11.21 3.54 -0.95
CA ASP A 29 -12.56 3.07 -0.65
C ASP A 29 -13.34 2.81 -1.96
N GLN A 30 -13.19 3.68 -2.99
CA GLN A 30 -13.76 3.44 -4.32
C GLN A 30 -13.14 2.23 -5.03
N ALA A 31 -11.81 2.07 -4.96
CA ALA A 31 -11.12 0.94 -5.58
C ALA A 31 -11.53 -0.40 -4.96
N THR A 32 -11.64 -0.46 -3.63
CA THR A 32 -12.06 -1.68 -2.94
C THR A 32 -13.55 -1.96 -3.12
N ALA A 33 -14.42 -0.95 -3.17
CA ALA A 33 -15.84 -1.12 -3.51
C ALA A 33 -16.03 -1.75 -4.89
N LYS A 34 -15.21 -1.35 -5.88
CA LYS A 34 -15.21 -1.95 -7.22
C LYS A 34 -14.79 -3.41 -7.22
N LEU A 35 -13.76 -3.78 -6.45
CA LEU A 35 -13.19 -5.14 -6.45
C LEU A 35 -13.92 -6.14 -5.52
N TYR A 36 -14.67 -5.62 -4.56
CA TYR A 36 -15.43 -6.37 -3.55
C TYR A 36 -16.88 -5.87 -3.45
N PRO A 37 -17.68 -5.87 -4.53
CA PRO A 37 -19.00 -5.23 -4.55
C PRO A 37 -19.99 -5.81 -3.53
N THR A 38 -19.82 -7.08 -3.15
CA THR A 38 -20.71 -7.80 -2.23
C THR A 38 -20.08 -8.09 -0.87
N SER A 39 -18.88 -7.56 -0.58
CA SER A 39 -18.14 -7.91 0.64
C SER A 39 -17.67 -6.68 1.42
N PRO A 40 -18.55 -6.06 2.23
CA PRO A 40 -18.20 -4.89 3.05
C PRO A 40 -17.02 -5.13 4.02
N SER A 41 -16.88 -6.35 4.53
CA SER A 41 -15.76 -6.75 5.40
C SER A 41 -14.42 -6.70 4.67
N ALA A 42 -14.38 -7.13 3.41
CA ALA A 42 -13.18 -7.05 2.57
C ALA A 42 -12.85 -5.59 2.21
N GLN A 43 -13.86 -4.78 1.87
CA GLN A 43 -13.66 -3.34 1.59
C GLN A 43 -13.00 -2.61 2.77
N ARG A 44 -13.42 -2.91 4.00
CA ARG A 44 -12.93 -2.25 5.24
C ARG A 44 -11.69 -2.92 5.85
N LYS A 45 -11.04 -3.86 5.15
CA LYS A 45 -9.88 -4.58 5.70
C LYS A 45 -8.74 -3.61 6.02
N GLY A 46 -8.37 -3.52 7.30
CA GLY A 46 -7.45 -2.50 7.80
C GLY A 46 -6.01 -2.60 7.28
N GLY A 47 -5.38 -3.78 7.35
CA GLY A 47 -3.98 -3.98 6.94
C GLY A 47 -3.61 -3.36 5.57
N PRO A 48 -4.21 -3.80 4.46
CA PRO A 48 -3.90 -3.26 3.14
C PRO A 48 -4.27 -1.78 3.00
N ARG A 49 -5.38 -1.34 3.61
CA ARG A 49 -5.79 0.07 3.61
C ARG A 49 -4.74 0.96 4.28
N PHE A 50 -4.30 0.59 5.48
CA PHE A 50 -3.30 1.37 6.21
C PHE A 50 -1.95 1.34 5.52
N ALA A 51 -1.55 0.24 4.87
CA ALA A 51 -0.33 0.20 4.08
C ALA A 51 -0.38 1.22 2.93
N PHE A 52 -1.47 1.25 2.14
CA PHE A 52 -1.62 2.21 1.04
C PHE A 52 -1.60 3.66 1.55
N LEU A 53 -2.38 3.97 2.59
CA LEU A 53 -2.45 5.33 3.13
C LEU A 53 -1.11 5.79 3.69
N SER A 54 -0.39 4.91 4.39
CA SER A 54 0.92 5.22 4.95
C SER A 54 1.96 5.55 3.89
N LEU A 55 1.92 4.86 2.74
CA LEU A 55 2.78 5.18 1.60
C LEU A 55 2.42 6.54 0.99
N CYS A 56 1.12 6.86 0.89
CA CYS A 56 0.66 8.17 0.43
C CYS A 56 1.09 9.29 1.37
N GLU A 57 0.94 9.09 2.69
CA GLU A 57 1.34 10.07 3.71
C GLU A 57 2.82 10.43 3.61
N ALA A 58 3.66 9.43 3.38
CA ALA A 58 5.10 9.60 3.22
C ALA A 58 5.52 10.18 1.86
N GLY A 59 4.57 10.49 0.96
CA GLY A 59 4.87 10.97 -0.39
C GLY A 59 5.54 9.92 -1.28
N LEU A 60 5.43 8.64 -0.93
CA LEU A 60 6.07 7.55 -1.66
C LEU A 60 5.24 7.06 -2.85
N VAL A 61 3.98 7.47 -2.97
CA VAL A 61 3.12 7.11 -4.11
C VAL A 61 3.13 8.24 -5.13
N LYS A 62 3.51 7.94 -6.38
CA LYS A 62 3.57 8.93 -7.47
C LYS A 62 2.21 9.58 -7.70
N GLY A 63 2.20 10.90 -7.90
CA GLY A 63 0.99 11.66 -8.17
C GLY A 63 0.07 11.86 -6.96
N ILE A 64 0.49 11.45 -5.77
CA ILE A 64 -0.21 11.71 -4.51
C ILE A 64 0.73 12.54 -3.61
N PRO A 65 0.33 13.76 -3.20
CA PRO A 65 1.15 14.57 -2.32
C PRO A 65 1.29 13.92 -0.94
N ALA A 66 2.39 14.20 -0.25
CA ALA A 66 2.56 13.82 1.16
C ALA A 66 1.54 14.55 2.05
N GLY A 67 1.22 13.97 3.20
CA GLY A 67 0.23 14.54 4.13
C GLY A 67 -0.14 13.59 5.26
N GLN A 68 -1.27 13.88 5.92
CA GLN A 68 -1.85 13.03 6.96
C GLN A 68 -3.20 12.47 6.48
N TYR A 69 -3.24 11.17 6.27
CA TYR A 69 -4.36 10.42 5.67
C TYR A 69 -4.84 9.25 6.54
N ALA A 70 -4.06 8.85 7.54
CA ALA A 70 -4.36 7.78 8.47
C ALA A 70 -3.81 8.09 9.88
N PRO A 71 -4.46 7.57 10.93
CA PRO A 71 -3.89 7.59 12.27
C PRO A 71 -2.64 6.71 12.35
N SER A 72 -1.74 7.04 13.29
CA SER A 72 -0.53 6.25 13.54
C SER A 72 -0.87 4.79 13.85
N ASN A 73 -0.24 3.86 13.13
CA ASN A 73 -0.47 2.42 13.28
C ASN A 73 0.80 1.64 12.87
N LYS A 74 0.94 0.39 13.35
CA LYS A 74 2.11 -0.45 13.04
C LYS A 74 2.28 -0.73 11.54
N ALA A 75 1.18 -0.78 10.77
CA ALA A 75 1.25 -1.01 9.32
C ALA A 75 1.95 0.13 8.58
N LYS A 76 1.99 1.35 9.16
CA LYS A 76 2.84 2.44 8.67
C LYS A 76 4.31 2.08 8.72
N ALA A 77 4.80 1.66 9.88
CA ALA A 77 6.19 1.27 10.04
C ALA A 77 6.57 0.13 9.08
N TYR A 78 5.70 -0.88 8.95
CA TYR A 78 5.94 -2.01 8.06
C TYR A 78 5.98 -1.61 6.58
N ALA A 79 5.03 -0.78 6.10
CA ALA A 79 5.00 -0.35 4.71
C ALA A 79 6.22 0.50 4.33
N LEU A 80 6.62 1.42 5.21
CA LEU A 80 7.79 2.29 4.98
C LEU A 80 9.09 1.48 5.00
N ARG A 81 9.24 0.56 5.96
CA ARG A 81 10.39 -0.34 6.04
C ARG A 81 10.48 -1.25 4.81
N ALA A 82 9.35 -1.77 4.34
CA ALA A 82 9.30 -2.58 3.13
C ALA A 82 9.83 -1.80 1.90
N VAL A 83 9.44 -0.54 1.73
CA VAL A 83 9.96 0.30 0.63
C VAL A 83 11.45 0.58 0.79
N ALA A 84 11.95 0.83 2.01
CA ALA A 84 13.37 1.02 2.26
C ALA A 84 14.20 -0.22 1.87
N LEU A 85 13.75 -1.42 2.27
CA LEU A 85 14.38 -2.70 1.90
C LEU A 85 14.26 -3.00 0.40
N LEU A 86 13.17 -2.56 -0.23
CA LEU A 86 12.99 -2.64 -1.68
C LEU A 86 14.01 -1.79 -2.44
N ASN A 87 14.23 -0.55 -1.99
CA ASN A 87 15.25 0.35 -2.53
C ASN A 87 16.67 -0.20 -2.31
N ALA A 88 16.94 -0.82 -1.14
CA ALA A 88 18.25 -1.40 -0.84
C ALA A 88 18.58 -2.64 -1.70
N GLY A 89 17.58 -3.29 -2.31
CA GLY A 89 17.77 -4.42 -3.22
C GLY A 89 18.28 -5.71 -2.55
N THR A 90 18.24 -5.80 -1.22
CA THR A 90 18.83 -6.92 -0.46
C THR A 90 17.94 -8.16 -0.36
N HIS A 91 16.63 -8.01 -0.60
CA HIS A 91 15.65 -9.07 -0.40
C HIS A 91 15.44 -9.91 -1.68
N LYS A 92 15.32 -11.24 -1.54
CA LYS A 92 15.17 -12.18 -2.67
C LYS A 92 13.73 -12.64 -2.92
N THR A 93 12.89 -12.63 -1.88
CA THR A 93 11.50 -13.12 -1.93
C THR A 93 10.58 -12.25 -1.07
N VAL A 94 9.26 -12.44 -1.25
CA VAL A 94 8.25 -11.76 -0.41
C VAL A 94 8.36 -12.19 1.06
N SER A 95 8.62 -13.48 1.31
CA SER A 95 8.74 -14.02 2.67
C SER A 95 9.98 -13.47 3.38
N THR A 96 11.13 -13.41 2.71
CA THR A 96 12.35 -12.81 3.29
C THR A 96 12.17 -11.32 3.53
N LEU A 97 11.56 -10.60 2.59
CA LEU A 97 11.25 -9.19 2.78
C LEU A 97 10.31 -8.98 3.98
N TRP A 98 9.28 -9.81 4.13
CA TRP A 98 8.36 -9.68 5.25
C TRP A 98 9.03 -10.00 6.59
N ALA A 99 9.84 -11.07 6.66
CA ALA A 99 10.60 -11.38 7.87
C ALA A 99 11.56 -10.24 8.25
N GLU A 100 12.22 -9.62 7.28
CA GLU A 100 13.05 -8.43 7.52
C GLU A 100 12.23 -7.22 7.96
N VAL A 101 11.00 -7.06 7.48
CA VAL A 101 10.08 -5.98 7.89
C VAL A 101 9.61 -6.15 9.33
N THR A 102 9.39 -7.39 9.77
CA THR A 102 8.84 -7.71 11.09
C THR A 102 9.89 -8.13 12.12
N ASP A 103 11.18 -7.96 11.82
CA ASP A 103 12.28 -8.43 12.69
C ASP A 103 12.18 -9.93 13.03
N GLY A 104 11.64 -10.73 12.10
CA GLY A 104 11.47 -12.18 12.25
C GLY A 104 10.25 -12.61 13.05
N GLU A 105 9.35 -11.70 13.44
CA GLU A 105 8.09 -12.08 14.10
C GLU A 105 7.25 -13.01 13.20
N ASP A 106 6.72 -14.10 13.78
CA ASP A 106 5.83 -15.05 13.10
C ASP A 106 4.40 -14.48 13.00
N ILE A 107 4.26 -13.45 12.18
CA ILE A 107 2.99 -12.79 11.89
C ILE A 107 2.73 -12.82 10.39
N ALA A 108 1.49 -13.07 9.99
CA ALA A 108 1.12 -13.01 8.57
C ALA A 108 1.06 -11.55 8.10
N HIS A 109 1.60 -11.28 6.90
CA HIS A 109 1.56 -9.93 6.31
C HIS A 109 0.15 -9.41 5.99
N ASN A 110 -0.86 -10.28 6.01
CA ASN A 110 -2.28 -9.92 5.93
C ASN A 110 -2.62 -8.94 4.79
N SER A 111 -2.09 -9.22 3.59
CA SER A 111 -2.25 -8.40 2.38
C SER A 111 -1.54 -7.04 2.35
N GLN A 112 -0.76 -6.66 3.38
CA GLN A 112 0.03 -5.41 3.37
C GLN A 112 1.11 -5.44 2.29
N MET A 113 1.85 -6.55 2.19
CA MET A 113 2.90 -6.73 1.18
C MET A 113 2.36 -6.77 -0.25
N ASP A 114 1.14 -7.24 -0.47
CA ASP A 114 0.54 -7.20 -1.81
C ASP A 114 0.36 -5.76 -2.31
N VAL A 115 0.01 -4.83 -1.42
CA VAL A 115 -0.10 -3.40 -1.74
C VAL A 115 1.27 -2.82 -2.09
N VAL A 116 2.26 -3.01 -1.21
CA VAL A 116 3.62 -2.48 -1.39
C VAL A 116 4.22 -3.00 -2.70
N LEU A 117 4.17 -4.32 -2.91
CA LEU A 117 4.76 -4.97 -4.08
C LEU A 117 4.03 -4.63 -5.37
N ALA A 118 2.70 -4.48 -5.34
CA ALA A 118 1.95 -4.07 -6.53
C ALA A 118 2.38 -2.68 -7.00
N LEU A 119 2.43 -1.70 -6.08
CA LEU A 119 2.87 -0.35 -6.40
C LEU A 119 4.33 -0.32 -6.86
N TRP A 120 5.21 -1.04 -6.16
CA TRP A 120 6.63 -1.10 -6.48
C TRP A 120 6.91 -1.67 -7.88
N LYS A 121 6.30 -2.81 -8.21
CA LYS A 121 6.47 -3.51 -9.50
C LYS A 121 5.85 -2.77 -10.69
N ASN A 122 4.95 -1.81 -10.42
CA ASN A 122 4.31 -0.99 -11.43
C ASN A 122 4.92 0.43 -11.51
N ASP A 123 6.10 0.63 -10.91
CA ASP A 123 6.79 1.93 -10.87
C ASP A 123 5.93 3.07 -10.31
N LEU A 124 5.00 2.76 -9.39
CA LEU A 124 4.15 3.75 -8.73
C LEU A 124 4.72 4.21 -7.38
N ILE A 125 5.78 3.55 -6.90
CA ILE A 125 6.58 4.04 -5.78
C ILE A 125 7.63 5.02 -6.30
N VAL A 126 7.77 6.16 -5.64
CA VAL A 126 8.90 7.08 -5.83
C VAL A 126 10.16 6.39 -5.30
N ARG A 127 11.07 6.05 -6.21
CA ARG A 127 12.36 5.45 -5.85
C ARG A 127 13.34 6.57 -5.52
N SER A 128 14.08 6.40 -4.43
CA SER A 128 15.25 7.23 -4.18
C SER A 128 16.28 6.90 -5.26
N ALA A 129 16.72 7.91 -6.02
CA ALA A 129 17.80 7.79 -6.99
C ALA A 129 19.15 7.59 -6.28
#